data_AF-A0A7S2JIR4-F1
#
_entry.id   AF-A0A7S2JIR4-F1
#
_cell.length_a   1.000
_cell.length_b   1.000
_cell.length_c   1.000
_cell.angle_alpha   90.00
_cell.angle_beta   90.00
_cell.angle_gamma   90.00
#
_symmetry.space_group_name_H-M   'P 1'
#
loop_
_entity.id
_entity.type
_entity.pdbx_description
1 polymer ?
#
loop_
_entity_poly.entity_id
_entity_poly.type
_entity_poly.pdbx_seq_one_letter_code
_entity_poly.pdbx_strand_id
1 'polypeptide(L)'
;RRACQVSNFQMPLLVGGYILCGVFVYEALESGETSDTSWTKTDAFYFTCMTMSTVGYGDISPTSSVCQIFTVFMIFTGIGVVFPTLTGSSAAKAISWLPGKGHELLERAFPMQMIDIDEDGEADFPIPRHPIIYYSKYLAPYLLLNIAVQLISAAIFCALEGWTYSIALYHCLVTATTVGYGDVTIATQGGRLWASFNMLIGVFLLAELLGVIDQARKERREMIARLVQVIREMIR
;
A
#
# COMPACT_ATOMS: atom_id res chain seq x y z
N ARG A 1 -17.67 -1.93 20.84
CA ARG A 1 -16.28 -1.44 20.65
C ARG A 1 -16.31 -0.38 19.55
N ARG A 2 -16.45 0.90 19.92
CA ARG A 2 -16.46 2.05 19.01
C ARG A 2 -15.05 2.62 18.98
N ALA A 3 -14.17 2.06 18.15
CA ALA A 3 -12.92 2.72 17.83
C ALA A 3 -13.23 3.93 16.95
N CYS A 4 -12.56 5.05 17.24
CA CYS A 4 -12.74 6.36 16.65
C CYS A 4 -12.92 6.29 15.12
N GLN A 5 -14.17 6.43 14.67
CA GLN A 5 -14.50 6.58 13.26
C GLN A 5 -14.24 8.04 12.90
N VAL A 6 -12.96 8.40 12.77
CA VAL A 6 -12.56 9.69 12.20
C VAL A 6 -13.28 9.79 10.85
N SER A 7 -14.09 10.83 10.69
CA SER A 7 -14.99 10.92 9.53
C SER A 7 -14.18 10.85 8.23
N ASN A 8 -14.72 10.21 7.18
CA ASN A 8 -14.01 10.00 5.90
C ASN A 8 -13.40 11.29 5.30
N PHE A 9 -13.88 12.47 5.70
CA PHE A 9 -13.37 13.77 5.27
C PHE A 9 -12.12 14.26 6.02
N GLN A 10 -11.94 13.83 7.28
CA GLN A 10 -10.79 14.24 8.11
C GLN A 10 -9.51 13.46 7.80
N MET A 11 -9.63 12.31 7.13
CA MET A 11 -8.51 11.42 6.84
C MET A 11 -7.46 12.02 5.86
N PRO A 12 -7.86 12.60 4.70
CA PRO A 12 -6.89 13.22 3.79
C PRO A 12 -6.25 14.48 4.40
N LEU A 13 -6.98 15.19 5.27
CA LEU A 13 -6.48 16.37 5.98
C LEU A 13 -5.38 15.99 6.97
N LEU A 14 -5.49 14.83 7.62
CA LEU A 14 -4.47 14.34 8.54
C LEU A 14 -3.18 13.97 7.81
N VAL A 15 -3.27 13.24 6.69
CA VAL A 15 -2.11 12.89 5.84
C VAL A 15 -1.46 14.16 5.30
N GLY A 16 -2.27 15.09 4.75
CA GLY A 16 -1.78 16.37 4.25
C GLY A 16 -1.12 17.22 5.33
N GLY A 17 -1.73 17.29 6.53
CA GLY A 17 -1.18 18.01 7.67
C GLY A 17 0.15 17.42 8.17
N TYR A 18 0.27 16.10 8.22
CA TYR A 18 1.53 15.42 8.55
C TYR A 18 2.64 15.77 7.55
N ILE A 19 2.33 15.70 6.25
CA ILE A 19 3.29 16.02 5.18
C ILE A 19 3.72 17.49 5.27
N LEU A 20 2.77 18.41 5.39
CA LEU A 20 3.05 19.85 5.47
C LEU A 20 3.87 20.20 6.71
N CYS A 21 3.57 19.58 7.86
CA CYS A 21 4.35 19.73 9.09
C CYS A 21 5.80 19.28 8.88
N GLY A 22 6.00 18.09 8.30
CA GLY A 22 7.33 17.57 7.99
C GLY A 22 8.11 18.49 7.06
N VAL A 23 7.51 18.89 5.93
CA VAL A 23 8.14 19.80 4.96
C VAL A 23 8.57 21.11 5.64
N PHE A 24 7.67 21.73 6.40
CA PHE A 24 7.95 23.00 7.05
C PHE A 24 9.09 22.91 8.08
N VAL A 25 9.06 21.88 8.92
CA VAL A 25 10.08 21.70 9.98
C VAL A 25 11.43 21.32 9.40
N TYR A 26 11.49 20.39 8.45
CA TYR A 26 12.75 19.98 7.82
C TYR A 26 13.35 21.11 6.99
N GLU A 27 12.54 21.85 6.23
CA GLU A 27 13.00 23.03 5.52
C GLU A 27 13.55 24.09 6.50
N ALA A 28 12.83 24.40 7.58
CA ALA A 28 13.25 25.44 8.52
C ALA A 28 14.55 25.11 9.25
N LEU A 29 14.80 23.83 9.54
CA LEU A 29 15.93 23.41 10.36
C LEU A 29 17.16 22.97 9.54
N GLU A 30 16.98 22.42 8.34
CA GLU A 30 18.10 21.94 7.49
C GLU A 30 18.41 22.87 6.29
N SER A 31 17.72 24.01 6.16
CA SER A 31 18.07 25.03 5.14
C SER A 31 19.25 25.93 5.52
N GLY A 32 19.71 25.88 6.79
CA GLY A 32 20.73 26.79 7.33
C GLY A 32 22.16 26.25 7.39
N GLU A 33 22.39 24.98 7.00
CA GLU A 33 23.66 24.29 7.18
C GLU A 33 24.42 24.24 5.85
N THR A 34 25.48 25.06 5.73
CA THR A 34 26.52 25.12 4.66
C THR A 34 26.10 24.74 3.23
N SER A 35 26.27 25.68 2.30
CA SER A 35 25.84 25.74 0.88
C SER A 35 25.72 24.45 0.06
N ASP A 36 26.47 23.40 0.37
CA ASP A 36 26.51 22.15 -0.42
C ASP A 36 25.52 21.07 0.09
N THR A 37 24.92 21.23 1.28
CA THR A 37 24.01 20.25 1.91
C THR A 37 22.63 20.79 2.25
N SER A 38 22.29 22.02 1.84
CA SER A 38 21.01 22.63 2.20
C SER A 38 19.83 21.89 1.58
N TRP A 39 18.85 21.50 2.39
CA TRP A 39 17.67 20.81 1.89
C TRP A 39 16.77 21.77 1.12
N THR A 40 16.37 21.37 -0.09
CA THR A 40 15.29 22.07 -0.78
C THR A 40 13.93 21.63 -0.23
N LYS A 41 12.87 22.39 -0.55
CA LYS A 41 11.49 22.00 -0.27
C LYS A 41 11.14 20.61 -0.79
N THR A 42 11.69 20.26 -1.95
CA THR A 42 11.50 18.95 -2.57
C THR A 42 12.18 17.85 -1.76
N ASP A 43 13.37 18.10 -1.21
CA ASP A 43 14.09 17.15 -0.37
C ASP A 43 13.38 16.93 0.96
N ALA A 44 12.88 18.00 1.57
CA ALA A 44 12.06 17.93 2.78
C ALA A 44 10.75 17.14 2.55
N PHE A 45 10.09 17.35 1.41
CA PHE A 45 8.89 16.60 1.01
C PHE A 45 9.20 15.12 0.75
N TYR A 46 10.29 14.85 0.03
CA TYR A 46 10.76 13.51 -0.27
C TYR A 46 11.13 12.74 0.99
N PHE A 47 11.88 13.33 1.92
CA PHE A 47 12.20 12.74 3.21
C PHE A 47 10.96 12.46 4.06
N THR A 48 10.00 13.40 4.08
CA THR A 48 8.74 13.23 4.82
C THR A 48 7.93 12.06 4.26
N CYS A 49 7.82 11.95 2.94
CA CYS A 49 7.16 10.83 2.27
C CYS A 49 7.90 9.51 2.53
N MET A 50 9.23 9.50 2.48
CA MET A 50 10.07 8.34 2.76
C MET A 50 9.88 7.82 4.19
N THR A 51 9.84 8.73 5.16
CA THR A 51 9.61 8.42 6.58
C THR A 51 8.21 7.85 6.79
N MET A 52 7.19 8.48 6.19
CA MET A 52 5.80 8.06 6.31
C MET A 52 5.51 6.71 5.65
N SER A 53 6.13 6.47 4.50
CA SER A 53 5.98 5.26 3.70
C SER A 53 6.82 4.08 4.19
N THR A 54 7.66 4.30 5.21
CA THR A 54 8.60 3.31 5.77
C THR A 54 9.54 2.69 4.73
N VAL A 55 9.79 3.38 3.61
CA VAL A 55 10.69 2.90 2.55
C VAL A 55 12.15 3.06 2.99
N GLY A 56 12.52 4.26 3.45
CA GLY A 56 13.80 4.51 4.13
C GLY A 56 15.05 4.24 3.30
N TYR A 57 15.19 4.81 2.10
CA TYR A 57 16.39 4.64 1.27
C TYR A 57 17.70 5.04 1.98
N GLY A 58 17.64 6.03 2.87
CA GLY A 58 18.82 6.50 3.62
C GLY A 58 19.80 7.32 2.78
N ASP A 59 19.38 7.80 1.61
CA ASP A 59 20.15 8.69 0.73
C ASP A 59 20.24 10.13 1.26
N ILE A 60 19.20 10.58 1.98
CA ILE A 60 19.21 11.82 2.77
C ILE A 60 18.81 11.54 4.21
N SER A 61 19.44 12.24 5.15
CA SER A 61 19.15 12.10 6.57
C SER A 61 19.39 13.42 7.33
N PRO A 62 18.59 13.71 8.37
CA PRO A 62 18.74 14.92 9.15
C PRO A 62 20.06 14.91 9.92
N THR A 63 20.79 16.02 9.84
CA THR A 63 22.11 16.14 10.48
C THR A 63 22.01 16.77 11.87
N SER A 64 21.03 17.65 12.07
CA SER A 64 20.78 18.31 13.35
C SER A 64 20.16 17.37 14.39
N SER A 65 20.65 17.43 15.64
CA SER A 65 20.08 16.65 16.75
C SER A 65 18.60 16.96 17.00
N VAL A 66 18.18 18.21 16.76
CA VAL A 66 16.77 18.61 16.91
C VAL A 66 15.90 17.96 15.83
N CYS A 67 16.37 17.96 14.58
CA CYS A 67 15.68 17.29 13.48
C CYS A 67 15.56 15.78 13.71
N GLN A 68 16.63 15.13 14.19
CA GLN A 68 16.60 13.70 14.48
C GLN A 68 15.54 13.35 15.54
N ILE A 69 15.45 14.11 16.62
CA ILE A 69 14.41 13.93 17.65
C ILE A 69 13.00 14.12 17.05
N PHE A 70 12.82 15.16 16.23
CA PHE A 70 11.56 15.39 15.52
C PHE A 70 11.20 14.23 14.59
N THR A 71 12.17 13.70 13.84
CA THR A 71 11.98 12.53 12.97
C THR A 71 11.51 11.30 13.75
N VAL A 72 12.01 11.07 14.96
CA VAL A 72 11.51 9.98 15.82
C VAL A 72 10.01 10.11 16.09
N PHE A 73 9.52 11.30 16.44
CA PHE A 73 8.09 11.54 16.64
C PHE A 73 7.28 11.39 15.35
N MET A 74 7.84 11.83 14.23
CA MET A 74 7.22 11.66 12.91
C MET A 74 7.07 10.19 12.56
N ILE A 75 8.08 9.35 12.79
CA ILE A 75 8.02 7.90 12.53
C ILE A 75 6.85 7.25 13.29
N PHE A 76 6.75 7.48 14.60
CA PHE A 76 5.67 6.88 15.41
C PHE A 76 4.29 7.35 14.96
N THR A 77 4.16 8.62 14.62
CA THR A 77 2.89 9.19 14.12
C THR A 77 2.55 8.64 12.72
N GLY A 78 3.54 8.55 11.85
CA GLY A 78 3.44 8.02 10.50
C GLY A 78 2.93 6.57 10.49
N ILE A 79 3.60 5.68 11.20
CA ILE A 79 3.24 4.26 11.29
C ILE A 79 1.94 4.05 12.08
N GLY A 80 1.78 4.74 13.21
CA GLY A 80 0.68 4.51 14.14
C GLY A 80 -0.65 5.11 13.71
N VAL A 81 -0.62 6.22 12.97
CA VAL A 81 -1.84 7.00 12.64
C VAL A 81 -1.98 7.17 11.14
N VAL A 82 -0.94 7.66 10.47
CA VAL A 82 -1.07 8.11 9.07
C VAL A 82 -1.20 6.94 8.10
N PHE A 83 -0.38 5.90 8.27
CA PHE A 83 -0.39 4.71 7.41
C PHE A 83 -1.75 3.96 7.45
N PRO A 84 -2.32 3.60 8.62
CA PRO A 84 -3.66 2.99 8.68
C PRO A 84 -4.77 3.90 8.14
N THR A 85 -4.60 5.22 8.27
CA THR A 85 -5.55 6.21 7.77
C THR A 85 -5.53 6.30 6.24
N LEU A 86 -4.35 6.20 5.63
CA LEU A 86 -4.18 6.18 4.17
C LEU A 86 -4.94 4.98 3.57
N THR A 87 -4.84 3.82 4.21
CA THR A 87 -5.50 2.58 3.77
C THR A 87 -7.00 2.58 4.01
N GLY A 88 -7.46 3.28 5.06
CA GLY A 88 -8.88 3.40 5.40
C GLY A 88 -9.66 4.46 4.60
N SER A 89 -8.97 5.29 3.82
CA SER A 89 -9.56 6.46 3.16
C SER A 89 -10.49 6.09 1.99
N SER A 90 -11.53 6.88 1.72
CA SER A 90 -12.47 6.66 0.61
C SER A 90 -11.81 6.70 -0.78
N ALA A 91 -10.70 7.43 -0.92
CA ALA A 91 -9.87 7.42 -2.12
C ALA A 91 -9.31 6.02 -2.43
N ALA A 92 -9.07 5.20 -1.40
CA ALA A 92 -8.65 3.81 -1.57
C ALA A 92 -9.72 2.96 -2.28
N LYS A 93 -10.97 3.16 -1.85
CA LYS A 93 -12.16 2.52 -2.46
C LYS A 93 -12.38 2.96 -3.91
N ALA A 94 -11.88 4.14 -4.29
CA ALA A 94 -11.98 4.65 -5.65
C ALA A 94 -10.96 4.01 -6.61
N ILE A 95 -9.97 3.27 -6.13
CA ILE A 95 -9.05 2.46 -6.96
C ILE A 95 -9.43 0.97 -6.88
N SER A 96 -10.00 0.53 -5.75
CA SER A 96 -10.38 -0.88 -5.55
C SER A 96 -11.48 -1.40 -6.49
N TRP A 97 -12.21 -0.51 -7.18
CA TRP A 97 -13.17 -0.94 -8.22
C TRP A 97 -12.50 -1.69 -9.38
N LEU A 98 -11.23 -1.38 -9.70
CA LEU A 98 -10.49 -2.06 -10.76
C LEU A 98 -10.20 -3.52 -10.39
N PRO A 99 -9.51 -3.82 -9.26
CA PRO A 99 -9.36 -5.19 -8.77
C PRO A 99 -10.69 -5.89 -8.52
N GLY A 100 -11.71 -5.17 -8.04
CA GLY A 100 -13.06 -5.71 -7.80
C GLY A 100 -13.70 -6.26 -9.07
N LYS A 101 -13.66 -5.51 -10.17
CA LYS A 101 -14.11 -6.01 -11.48
C LYS A 101 -13.29 -7.20 -11.97
N GLY A 102 -11.97 -7.18 -11.76
CA GLY A 102 -11.11 -8.30 -12.10
C GLY A 102 -11.48 -9.58 -11.34
N HIS A 103 -11.76 -9.45 -10.04
CA HIS A 103 -12.24 -10.53 -9.20
C HIS A 103 -13.61 -11.06 -9.66
N GLU A 104 -14.56 -10.17 -9.94
CA GLU A 104 -15.89 -10.53 -10.45
C GLU A 104 -15.81 -11.29 -11.79
N LEU A 105 -14.95 -10.85 -12.70
CA LEU A 105 -14.70 -11.54 -13.97
C LEU A 105 -14.12 -12.95 -13.75
N LEU A 106 -13.19 -13.11 -12.81
CA LEU A 106 -12.61 -14.41 -12.46
C LEU A 106 -13.63 -15.33 -11.78
N GLU A 107 -14.52 -14.78 -10.96
CA GLU A 107 -15.63 -15.53 -10.38
C GLU A 107 -16.62 -15.98 -11.45
N ARG A 108 -16.94 -15.12 -12.42
CA ARG A 108 -17.81 -15.49 -13.54
C ARG A 108 -17.18 -16.54 -14.46
N ALA A 109 -15.88 -16.45 -14.72
CA ALA A 109 -15.16 -17.41 -15.54
C ALA A 109 -15.00 -18.77 -14.85
N PHE A 110 -14.90 -18.79 -13.52
CA PHE A 110 -14.68 -19.99 -12.74
C PHE A 110 -15.59 -20.06 -11.51
N PRO A 111 -16.92 -20.19 -11.66
CA PRO A 111 -17.88 -20.05 -10.57
C PRO A 111 -17.69 -21.09 -9.47
N MET A 112 -17.84 -20.71 -8.19
CA MET A 112 -17.81 -21.68 -7.09
C MET A 112 -18.88 -22.76 -7.29
N GLN A 113 -18.52 -24.01 -6.96
CA GLN A 113 -19.47 -25.10 -6.96
C GLN A 113 -20.31 -25.00 -5.70
N MET A 114 -21.61 -24.92 -5.87
CA MET A 114 -22.60 -24.96 -4.80
C MET A 114 -23.17 -26.38 -4.76
N ILE A 115 -23.29 -26.96 -3.55
CA ILE A 115 -24.00 -28.21 -3.30
C ILE A 115 -25.31 -27.86 -2.60
N ASP A 116 -26.40 -28.40 -3.12
CA ASP A 116 -27.67 -28.53 -2.43
C ASP A 116 -27.51 -29.67 -1.39
N ILE A 117 -27.62 -29.34 -0.11
CA ILE A 117 -27.36 -30.27 1.00
C ILE A 117 -28.67 -30.90 1.51
N ASP A 118 -29.78 -30.17 1.48
CA ASP A 118 -31.07 -30.58 1.99
C ASP A 118 -32.04 -31.09 0.90
N GLU A 119 -31.56 -31.17 -0.34
CA GLU A 119 -32.27 -31.68 -1.52
C GLU A 119 -33.59 -30.92 -1.79
N ASP A 120 -33.65 -29.64 -1.41
CA ASP A 120 -34.82 -28.79 -1.63
C ASP A 120 -34.86 -28.15 -3.03
N GLY A 121 -33.79 -28.34 -3.81
CA GLY A 121 -33.60 -27.81 -5.15
C GLY A 121 -32.86 -26.46 -5.19
N GLU A 122 -32.52 -25.88 -4.04
CA GLU A 122 -31.71 -24.67 -3.91
C GLU A 122 -30.27 -25.03 -3.49
N ALA A 123 -29.30 -24.32 -4.08
CA ALA A 123 -27.90 -24.63 -3.86
C ALA A 123 -27.37 -23.87 -2.63
N ASP A 124 -27.37 -24.55 -1.49
CA ASP A 124 -27.20 -23.90 -0.19
C ASP A 124 -25.77 -23.78 0.31
N PHE A 125 -24.84 -24.59 -0.21
CA PHE A 125 -23.49 -24.70 0.35
C PHE A 125 -22.35 -24.47 -0.65
N PRO A 126 -21.55 -23.39 -0.49
CA PRO A 126 -20.35 -23.19 -1.29
C PRO A 126 -19.22 -24.12 -0.82
N ILE A 127 -18.77 -25.04 -1.67
CA ILE A 127 -17.59 -25.87 -1.34
C ILE A 127 -16.33 -24.98 -1.42
N PRO A 128 -15.51 -24.92 -0.35
CA PRO A 128 -14.24 -24.22 -0.40
C PRO A 128 -13.34 -24.90 -1.43
N ARG A 129 -13.06 -24.19 -2.53
CA ARG A 129 -12.14 -24.67 -3.56
C ARG A 129 -10.74 -24.89 -3.01
N HIS A 130 -9.95 -25.64 -3.78
CA HIS A 130 -8.53 -25.84 -3.49
C HIS A 130 -7.85 -24.49 -3.16
N PRO A 131 -7.11 -24.38 -2.04
CA PRO A 131 -6.65 -23.10 -1.52
C PRO A 131 -5.92 -22.24 -2.55
N ILE A 132 -5.12 -22.84 -3.45
CA ILE A 132 -4.41 -22.13 -4.51
C ILE A 132 -5.36 -21.35 -5.43
N ILE A 133 -6.46 -21.98 -5.88
CA ILE A 133 -7.42 -21.36 -6.80
C ILE A 133 -8.22 -20.27 -6.06
N TYR A 134 -8.58 -20.54 -4.81
CA TYR A 134 -9.29 -19.57 -4.00
C TYR A 134 -8.45 -18.29 -3.82
N TYR A 135 -7.22 -18.41 -3.29
CA TYR A 135 -6.39 -17.23 -3.06
C TYR A 135 -5.94 -16.56 -4.36
N SER A 136 -5.69 -17.30 -5.45
CA SER A 136 -5.25 -16.68 -6.71
C SER A 136 -6.29 -15.73 -7.29
N LYS A 137 -7.59 -16.05 -7.19
CA LYS A 137 -8.65 -15.16 -7.65
C LYS A 137 -8.76 -13.85 -6.88
N TYR A 138 -8.47 -13.87 -5.59
CA TYR A 138 -8.47 -12.66 -4.76
C TYR A 138 -7.20 -11.85 -5.00
N LEU A 139 -6.04 -12.50 -5.12
CA LEU A 139 -4.75 -11.80 -5.17
C LEU A 139 -4.35 -11.33 -6.58
N ALA A 140 -4.67 -12.09 -7.63
CA ALA A 140 -4.19 -11.80 -8.98
C ALA A 140 -4.57 -10.40 -9.48
N PRO A 141 -5.82 -9.91 -9.33
CA PRO A 141 -6.18 -8.57 -9.79
C PRO A 141 -5.38 -7.45 -9.10
N TYR A 142 -5.12 -7.59 -7.80
CA TYR A 142 -4.36 -6.61 -7.02
C TYR A 142 -2.86 -6.65 -7.36
N LEU A 143 -2.30 -7.85 -7.53
CA LEU A 143 -0.91 -8.02 -7.96
C LEU A 143 -0.67 -7.48 -9.37
N LEU A 144 -1.58 -7.74 -10.30
CA LEU A 144 -1.50 -7.22 -11.67
C LEU A 144 -1.59 -5.69 -11.69
N LEU A 145 -2.48 -5.11 -10.89
CA LEU A 145 -2.56 -3.65 -10.76
C LEU A 145 -1.25 -3.07 -10.20
N ASN A 146 -0.70 -3.67 -9.15
CA ASN A 146 0.57 -3.21 -8.57
C ASN A 146 1.71 -3.25 -9.61
N ILE A 147 1.86 -4.37 -10.31
CA ILE A 147 2.87 -4.52 -11.37
C ILE A 147 2.65 -3.49 -12.48
N ALA A 148 1.42 -3.30 -12.96
CA ALA A 148 1.12 -2.34 -14.03
C ALA A 148 1.50 -0.91 -13.64
N VAL A 149 1.18 -0.50 -12.41
CA VAL A 149 1.56 0.83 -11.89
C VAL A 149 3.08 0.98 -11.82
N GLN A 150 3.82 -0.04 -11.38
CA GLN A 150 5.28 0.02 -11.32
C GLN A 150 5.94 0.05 -12.71
N LEU A 151 5.36 -0.65 -13.69
CA LEU A 151 5.82 -0.60 -15.09
C LEU A 151 5.68 0.80 -15.69
N ILE A 152 4.57 1.50 -15.39
CA ILE A 152 4.35 2.88 -15.82
C ILE A 152 5.31 3.82 -15.10
N SER A 153 5.47 3.65 -13.79
CA SER A 153 6.38 4.45 -12.96
C SER A 153 7.84 4.32 -13.44
N ALA A 154 8.27 3.12 -13.82
CA ALA A 154 9.59 2.87 -14.38
C ALA A 154 9.83 3.67 -15.68
N ALA A 155 8.82 3.78 -16.55
CA ALA A 155 8.93 4.58 -17.76
C ALA A 155 9.11 6.07 -17.46
N ILE A 156 8.43 6.57 -16.41
CA ILE A 156 8.57 7.96 -15.94
C ILE A 156 10.00 8.20 -15.41
N PHE A 157 10.55 7.29 -14.60
CA PHE A 157 11.93 7.40 -14.11
C PHE A 157 12.97 7.34 -15.23
N CYS A 158 12.74 6.58 -16.30
CA CYS A 158 13.64 6.61 -17.48
C CYS A 158 13.70 8.01 -18.11
N ALA A 159 12.57 8.71 -18.15
CA ALA A 159 12.51 10.07 -18.70
C ALA A 159 13.09 11.12 -17.75
N LEU A 160 12.93 10.96 -16.43
CA LEU A 160 13.40 11.92 -15.43
C LEU A 160 14.89 11.78 -15.08
N GLU A 161 15.37 10.54 -14.93
CA GLU A 161 16.73 10.25 -14.45
C GLU A 161 17.65 9.69 -15.56
N GLY A 162 17.12 9.44 -16.76
CA GLY A 162 17.90 8.85 -17.86
C GLY A 162 18.35 7.40 -17.61
N TRP A 163 17.73 6.72 -16.64
CA TRP A 163 18.05 5.34 -16.31
C TRP A 163 17.63 4.37 -17.42
N THR A 164 18.27 3.19 -17.44
CA THR A 164 17.75 2.07 -18.21
C THR A 164 16.46 1.56 -17.58
N TYR A 165 15.52 1.08 -18.41
CA TYR A 165 14.21 0.61 -17.94
C TYR A 165 14.31 -0.47 -16.87
N SER A 166 15.30 -1.37 -16.98
CA SER A 166 15.53 -2.43 -15.99
C SER A 166 15.89 -1.88 -14.61
N ILE A 167 16.76 -0.86 -14.54
CA ILE A 167 17.16 -0.21 -13.27
C ILE A 167 15.97 0.56 -12.68
N ALA A 168 15.24 1.29 -13.53
CA ALA A 168 14.05 2.02 -13.12
C ALA A 168 12.96 1.08 -12.57
N LEU A 169 12.73 -0.06 -13.22
CA LEU A 169 11.76 -1.06 -12.76
C LEU A 169 12.21 -1.72 -11.44
N TYR A 170 13.49 -2.07 -11.33
CA TYR A 170 14.06 -2.58 -10.08
C TYR A 170 13.85 -1.59 -8.93
N HIS A 171 14.20 -0.32 -9.14
CA HIS A 171 13.98 0.75 -8.16
C HIS A 171 12.50 0.87 -7.77
N CYS A 172 11.59 0.91 -8.75
CA CYS A 172 10.14 0.97 -8.51
C CYS A 172 9.63 -0.20 -7.66
N LEU A 173 10.04 -1.43 -7.96
CA LEU A 173 9.60 -2.63 -7.21
C LEU A 173 10.15 -2.66 -5.78
N VAL A 174 11.44 -2.34 -5.59
CA VAL A 174 12.08 -2.22 -4.26
C VAL A 174 11.39 -1.15 -3.42
N THR A 175 10.98 -0.06 -4.05
CA THR A 175 10.24 1.04 -3.43
C THR A 175 8.83 0.62 -3.03
N ALA A 176 8.08 0.02 -3.96
CA ALA A 176 6.68 -0.36 -3.75
C ALA A 176 6.51 -1.46 -2.69
N THR A 177 7.53 -2.29 -2.51
CA THR A 177 7.59 -3.33 -1.47
C THR A 177 8.16 -2.82 -0.14
N THR A 178 8.43 -1.51 -0.05
CA THR A 178 9.02 -0.84 1.12
C THR A 178 10.32 -1.47 1.61
N VAL A 179 11.10 -2.09 0.71
CA VAL A 179 12.42 -2.63 1.03
C VAL A 179 13.44 -1.49 1.06
N GLY A 180 13.39 -0.60 0.07
CA GLY A 180 14.13 0.66 0.07
C GLY A 180 15.65 0.53 0.25
N TYR A 181 16.33 -0.30 -0.56
CA TYR A 181 17.78 -0.50 -0.42
C TYR A 181 18.62 0.79 -0.54
N GLY A 182 18.15 1.80 -1.26
CA GLY A 182 18.88 3.06 -1.46
C GLY A 182 20.14 2.92 -2.33
N ASP A 183 20.28 1.80 -3.03
CA ASP A 183 21.40 1.47 -3.91
C ASP A 183 21.35 2.24 -5.24
N VAL A 184 20.16 2.60 -5.69
CA VAL A 184 19.94 3.48 -6.84
C VAL A 184 19.61 4.89 -6.35
N THR A 185 20.55 5.81 -6.50
CA THR A 185 20.42 7.19 -6.01
C THR A 185 19.69 8.09 -7.00
N ILE A 186 18.72 8.86 -6.50
CA ILE A 186 17.95 9.81 -7.29
C ILE A 186 18.66 11.17 -7.33
N ALA A 187 19.15 11.55 -8.50
CA ALA A 187 19.94 12.76 -8.66
C ALA A 187 19.08 14.00 -8.94
N THR A 188 17.96 13.84 -9.66
CA THR A 188 17.16 14.99 -10.10
C THR A 188 16.05 15.34 -9.11
N GLN A 189 15.74 16.62 -9.01
CA GLN A 189 14.60 17.08 -8.20
C GLN A 189 13.26 16.57 -8.73
N GLY A 190 13.13 16.43 -10.05
CA GLY A 190 11.95 15.83 -10.67
C GLY A 190 11.79 14.36 -10.28
N GLY A 191 12.89 13.61 -10.26
CA GLY A 191 12.92 12.22 -9.80
C GLY A 191 12.56 12.08 -8.33
N ARG A 192 13.07 12.94 -7.44
CA ARG A 192 12.74 12.92 -6.00
C ARG A 192 11.27 13.22 -5.76
N LEU A 193 10.72 14.19 -6.50
CA LEU A 193 9.31 14.51 -6.45
C LEU A 193 8.45 13.32 -6.93
N TRP A 194 8.81 12.69 -8.06
CA TRP A 194 8.09 11.51 -8.55
C TRP A 194 8.23 10.33 -7.60
N ALA A 195 9.42 10.07 -7.05
CA ALA A 195 9.66 9.03 -6.06
C ALA A 195 8.79 9.21 -4.82
N SER A 196 8.61 10.46 -4.37
CA SER A 196 7.67 10.78 -3.29
C SER A 196 6.27 10.24 -3.57
N PHE A 197 5.72 10.52 -4.76
CA PHE A 197 4.42 9.99 -5.17
C PHE A 197 4.43 8.47 -5.35
N ASN A 198 5.48 7.92 -5.95
CA ASN A 198 5.62 6.48 -6.17
C ASN A 198 5.64 5.69 -4.84
N MET A 199 6.31 6.22 -3.81
CA MET A 199 6.32 5.65 -2.47
C MET A 199 4.92 5.61 -1.86
N LEU A 200 4.16 6.71 -1.95
CA LEU A 200 2.79 6.77 -1.42
C LEU A 200 1.85 5.81 -2.15
N ILE A 201 1.93 5.75 -3.47
CA ILE A 201 1.14 4.83 -4.30
C ILE A 201 1.54 3.38 -4.01
N GLY A 202 2.84 3.10 -3.91
CA GLY A 202 3.37 1.77 -3.64
C GLY A 202 2.90 1.21 -2.30
N VAL A 203 3.09 1.98 -1.23
CA VAL A 203 2.60 1.64 0.12
C VAL A 203 1.10 1.44 0.14
N PHE A 204 0.36 2.33 -0.50
CA PHE A 204 -1.09 2.24 -0.58
C PHE A 204 -1.53 0.91 -1.22
N LEU A 205 -0.97 0.55 -2.38
CA LEU A 205 -1.30 -0.69 -3.08
C LEU A 205 -0.83 -1.94 -2.32
N LEU A 206 0.32 -1.86 -1.63
CA LEU A 206 0.82 -2.95 -0.80
C LEU A 206 -0.13 -3.23 0.38
N ALA A 207 -0.62 -2.18 1.03
CA ALA A 207 -1.51 -2.34 2.16
C ALA A 207 -2.90 -2.86 1.76
N GLU A 208 -3.43 -2.45 0.60
CA GLU A 208 -4.64 -3.06 0.02
C GLU A 208 -4.45 -4.55 -0.24
N LEU A 209 -3.31 -4.96 -0.81
CA LEU A 209 -2.99 -6.36 -1.03
C LEU A 209 -2.98 -7.16 0.30
N LEU A 210 -2.41 -6.60 1.36
CA LEU A 210 -2.42 -7.21 2.69
C LEU A 210 -3.84 -7.32 3.26
N GLY A 211 -4.67 -6.29 3.08
CA GLY A 211 -6.07 -6.29 3.49
C GLY A 211 -6.88 -7.38 2.79
N VAL A 212 -6.68 -7.58 1.50
CA VAL A 212 -7.34 -8.64 0.71
C VAL A 212 -6.89 -10.03 1.16
N ILE A 213 -5.61 -10.21 1.51
CA ILE A 213 -5.12 -11.48 2.08
C ILE A 213 -5.85 -11.78 3.39
N ASP A 214 -6.00 -10.79 4.27
CA ASP A 214 -6.70 -10.99 5.55
C ASP A 214 -8.18 -11.32 5.34
N GLN A 215 -8.86 -10.59 4.46
CA GLN A 215 -10.25 -10.84 4.09
C GLN A 215 -10.44 -12.25 3.53
N ALA A 216 -9.64 -12.64 2.53
CA ALA A 216 -9.71 -13.97 1.91
C ALA A 216 -9.42 -15.08 2.94
N ARG A 217 -8.47 -14.87 3.86
CA ARG A 217 -8.21 -15.81 4.95
C ARG A 217 -9.40 -15.91 5.91
N LYS A 218 -10.05 -14.80 6.24
CA LYS A 218 -11.22 -14.77 7.13
C LYS A 218 -12.40 -15.50 6.51
N GLU A 219 -12.78 -15.14 5.28
CA GLU A 219 -13.89 -15.74 4.54
C GLU A 219 -13.70 -17.25 4.36
N ARG A 220 -12.50 -17.69 3.96
CA ARG A 220 -12.20 -19.12 3.83
C ARG A 220 -12.29 -19.88 5.15
N ARG A 221 -11.83 -19.30 6.26
CA ARG A 221 -11.96 -19.92 7.59
C ARG A 221 -13.42 -20.08 7.99
N GLU A 222 -14.25 -19.06 7.76
CA GLU A 222 -15.68 -19.10 8.05
C GLU A 222 -16.40 -20.16 7.20
N MET A 223 -16.06 -20.26 5.91
CA MET A 223 -16.62 -21.28 5.00
C MET A 223 -16.27 -22.70 5.44
N ILE A 224 -15.02 -22.95 5.82
CA ILE A 224 -14.58 -24.27 6.33
C ILE A 224 -15.27 -24.58 7.66
N ALA A 225 -15.40 -23.61 8.56
CA ALA A 225 -16.08 -23.81 9.84
C ALA A 225 -17.55 -24.20 9.65
N ARG A 226 -18.25 -23.54 8.72
CA ARG A 226 -19.63 -23.89 8.33
C ARG A 226 -19.70 -25.29 7.71
N LEU A 227 -18.77 -25.66 6.82
CA LEU A 227 -18.73 -27.00 6.22
C LEU A 227 -18.62 -28.09 7.29
N VAL A 228 -17.71 -27.90 8.25
CA VAL A 228 -17.51 -28.85 9.35
C VAL A 228 -18.75 -28.95 10.24
N GLN A 229 -19.46 -27.83 10.44
CA GLN A 229 -20.72 -27.84 11.19
C GLN A 229 -21.79 -28.66 10.48
N VAL A 230 -22.00 -28.43 9.17
CA VAL A 230 -23.02 -29.14 8.40
C VAL A 230 -22.71 -30.64 8.31
N ILE A 231 -21.47 -31.02 8.03
CA ILE A 231 -21.05 -32.44 8.03
C ILE A 231 -21.34 -33.10 9.39
N ARG A 232 -21.10 -32.38 10.49
CA ARG A 232 -21.39 -32.88 11.84
C ARG A 232 -22.88 -33.07 12.09
N GLU A 233 -23.72 -32.18 11.58
CA GLU A 233 -25.17 -32.28 11.69
C GLU A 233 -25.71 -33.45 10.86
N MET A 234 -25.18 -33.71 9.66
CA MET A 234 -25.59 -34.85 8.81
C MET A 234 -25.19 -36.22 9.36
N ILE A 235 -24.10 -36.32 10.12
CA ILE A 235 -23.63 -37.57 10.72
C ILE A 235 -24.45 -37.95 11.97
N ARG A 236 -25.19 -37.00 12.54
CA ARG A 236 -25.92 -37.16 13.80
C ARG A 236 -27.34 -37.65 13.59
#